data_AF-A0A0F0HBS7-F1
#
_entry.id   AF-A0A0F0HBS7-F1
#
_cell.length_a   1.000
_cell.length_b   1.000
_cell.length_c   1.000
_cell.angle_alpha   90.00
_cell.angle_beta   90.00
_cell.angle_gamma   90.00
#
_symmetry.space_group_name_H-M   'P 1'
#
loop_
_entity.id
_entity.type
_entity.pdbx_description
1 polymer ?
#
loop_
_entity_poly.entity_id
_entity_poly.type
_entity_poly.pdbx_seq_one_letter_code
_entity_poly.pdbx_strand_id
1 'polypeptide(L)'
;MSIDVLLLTTDPDPEAVLPALALLPHAVRPLRPEVSALLEAGPHDIVLVDARTDLVGARSLCRLLDSSGVDVPVVAVVTEGGLVAVNSDWSVDEILLPNSGPAEVDARLRLVRSRRGATQPGGDGALQLGDLVIDEATYTARLKGRPLDLTYKEFELLKYLAQHAGRVFTRAQLLQEVWGYDFFGGTRTVDVHVRRLRAKLGPEHEALIGTVRNVGYKFVRPPRPGSSRRPAEMVEVDEISDSVHVLDERLIAR
;
A
#
# COMPACT_ATOMS: atom_id res chain seq x y z
N MET A 1 -2.01 24.54 -12.29
CA MET A 1 -1.00 23.52 -12.60
C MET A 1 -1.69 22.47 -13.43
N SER A 2 -1.12 22.06 -14.56
CA SER A 2 -1.63 20.91 -15.31
C SER A 2 -1.44 19.64 -14.46
N ILE A 3 -2.32 18.65 -14.66
CA ILE A 3 -2.26 17.35 -13.99
C ILE A 3 -2.23 16.32 -15.12
N ASP A 4 -1.27 15.39 -15.05
CA ASP A 4 -1.20 14.26 -15.99
C ASP A 4 -2.10 13.12 -15.48
N VAL A 5 -3.17 12.85 -16.22
CA VAL A 5 -4.19 11.86 -15.88
C VAL A 5 -4.04 10.64 -16.78
N LEU A 6 -3.80 9.47 -16.17
CA LEU A 6 -3.98 8.18 -16.83
C LEU A 6 -5.42 7.73 -16.68
N LEU A 7 -6.18 7.63 -17.78
CA LEU A 7 -7.55 7.14 -17.79
C LEU A 7 -7.59 5.68 -18.26
N LEU A 8 -8.06 4.79 -17.41
CA LEU A 8 -8.24 3.37 -17.69
C LEU A 8 -9.71 3.11 -18.03
N THR A 9 -10.01 2.89 -19.31
CA THR A 9 -11.39 2.71 -19.79
C THR A 9 -11.48 1.74 -20.98
N THR A 10 -12.65 1.10 -21.11
CA THR A 10 -13.04 0.36 -22.31
C THR A 10 -13.91 1.18 -23.27
N ASP A 11 -14.32 2.39 -22.87
CA ASP A 11 -15.16 3.25 -23.68
C ASP A 11 -14.37 3.73 -24.92
N PRO A 12 -14.90 3.56 -26.15
CA PRO A 12 -14.26 4.08 -27.35
C PRO A 12 -14.19 5.61 -27.39
N ASP A 13 -15.00 6.30 -26.58
CA ASP A 13 -14.96 7.74 -26.35
C ASP A 13 -14.51 8.04 -24.90
N PRO A 14 -13.20 8.23 -24.66
CA PRO A 14 -12.68 8.53 -23.32
C PRO A 14 -13.21 9.84 -22.73
N GLU A 15 -13.59 10.82 -23.56
CA GLU A 15 -14.15 12.08 -23.08
C GLU A 15 -15.54 11.88 -22.48
N ALA A 16 -16.29 10.89 -22.95
CA ALA A 16 -17.60 10.54 -22.38
C ALA A 16 -17.50 10.03 -20.93
N VAL A 17 -16.34 9.52 -20.49
CA VAL A 17 -16.15 9.01 -19.13
C VAL A 17 -16.31 10.10 -18.09
N LEU A 18 -15.64 11.24 -18.32
CA LEU A 18 -15.69 12.40 -17.45
C LEU A 18 -15.56 13.69 -18.29
N PRO A 19 -16.65 14.13 -18.95
CA PRO A 19 -16.63 15.22 -19.94
C PRO A 19 -16.03 16.53 -19.43
N ALA A 20 -16.11 16.77 -18.12
CA ALA A 20 -15.51 17.91 -17.46
C ALA A 20 -14.00 18.05 -17.72
N LEU A 21 -13.25 16.95 -17.94
CA LEU A 21 -11.82 16.98 -18.20
C LEU A 21 -11.46 17.70 -19.50
N ALA A 22 -12.32 17.63 -20.52
CA ALA A 22 -12.10 18.32 -21.80
C ALA A 22 -12.13 19.86 -21.66
N LEU A 23 -12.72 20.36 -20.57
CA LEU A 23 -12.81 21.79 -20.26
C LEU A 23 -11.70 22.27 -19.32
N LEU A 24 -10.79 21.39 -18.92
CA LEU A 24 -9.75 21.66 -17.94
C LEU A 24 -8.36 21.54 -18.57
N PRO A 25 -7.34 22.25 -18.03
CA PRO A 25 -5.98 22.24 -18.58
C PRO A 25 -5.19 21.00 -18.13
N HIS A 26 -5.81 19.83 -18.07
CA HIS A 26 -5.20 18.56 -17.68
C HIS A 26 -4.89 17.73 -18.92
N ALA A 27 -3.77 17.00 -18.89
CA ALA A 27 -3.44 16.07 -19.96
C ALA A 27 -4.07 14.71 -19.63
N VAL A 28 -4.91 14.19 -20.52
CA VAL A 28 -5.57 12.90 -20.32
C VAL A 28 -5.01 11.89 -21.31
N ARG A 29 -4.51 10.77 -20.78
CA ARG A 29 -4.02 9.65 -21.58
C ARG A 29 -4.92 8.43 -21.35
N PRO A 30 -5.74 8.04 -22.34
CA PRO A 30 -6.55 6.84 -22.23
C PRO A 30 -5.73 5.58 -22.52
N LEU A 31 -5.88 4.54 -21.70
CA LEU A 31 -5.38 3.19 -21.92
C LEU A 31 -6.44 2.17 -21.51
N ARG A 32 -6.22 0.90 -21.87
CA ARG A 32 -7.09 -0.21 -21.48
C ARG A 32 -7.03 -0.45 -19.96
N PRO A 33 -8.12 -0.93 -19.33
CA PRO A 33 -8.19 -1.15 -17.89
C PRO A 33 -7.47 -2.44 -17.47
N GLU A 34 -6.16 -2.44 -17.64
CA GLU A 34 -5.26 -3.53 -17.31
C GLU A 34 -4.08 -2.97 -16.49
N VAL A 35 -3.52 -3.78 -15.59
CA VAL A 35 -2.38 -3.35 -14.77
C VAL A 35 -1.13 -3.08 -15.62
N SER A 36 -0.98 -3.79 -16.73
CA SER A 36 0.08 -3.59 -17.73
C SER A 36 0.09 -2.18 -18.33
N ALA A 37 -1.06 -1.49 -18.35
CA ALA A 37 -1.16 -0.12 -18.85
C ALA A 37 -0.23 0.85 -18.11
N LEU A 38 0.10 0.58 -16.84
CA LEU A 38 1.04 1.39 -16.07
C LEU A 38 2.45 1.42 -16.67
N LEU A 39 2.85 0.35 -17.37
CA LEU A 39 4.17 0.26 -18.03
C LEU A 39 4.22 1.12 -19.29
N GLU A 40 3.07 1.34 -19.93
CA GLU A 40 2.91 2.11 -21.17
C GLU A 40 2.57 3.58 -20.88
N ALA A 41 1.96 3.85 -19.72
CA ALA A 41 1.38 5.14 -19.36
C ALA A 41 2.39 6.29 -19.27
N GLY A 42 3.69 6.01 -19.07
CA GLY A 42 4.68 7.03 -18.75
C GLY A 42 4.37 7.75 -17.43
N PRO A 43 4.99 8.90 -17.14
CA PRO A 43 4.71 9.68 -15.93
C PRO A 43 3.25 10.16 -15.89
N HIS A 44 2.61 10.04 -14.73
CA HIS A 44 1.24 10.49 -14.48
C HIS A 44 1.07 10.85 -12.99
N ASP A 45 0.19 11.80 -12.72
CA ASP A 45 -0.12 12.33 -11.38
C ASP A 45 -1.33 11.64 -10.74
N ILE A 46 -2.26 11.10 -11.55
CA ILE A 46 -3.50 10.47 -11.11
C ILE A 46 -3.86 9.31 -12.05
N VAL A 47 -4.35 8.20 -11.49
CA VAL A 47 -5.00 7.13 -12.26
C VAL A 47 -6.51 7.22 -12.08
N LEU A 48 -7.24 7.42 -13.18
CA LEU A 48 -8.69 7.40 -13.25
C LEU A 48 -9.17 6.06 -13.80
N VAL A 49 -10.03 5.36 -13.06
CA VAL A 49 -10.59 4.07 -13.47
C VAL A 49 -12.06 4.26 -13.83
N ASP A 50 -12.43 3.94 -15.07
CA ASP A 50 -13.83 3.93 -15.51
C ASP A 50 -14.54 2.70 -14.94
N ALA A 51 -15.50 2.95 -14.03
CA ALA A 51 -16.33 1.93 -13.42
C ALA A 51 -17.79 2.04 -13.83
N ARG A 52 -18.13 2.83 -14.87
CA ARG A 52 -19.52 3.12 -15.23
C ARG A 52 -20.27 1.89 -15.76
N THR A 53 -19.56 0.98 -16.44
CA THR A 53 -20.15 -0.18 -17.13
C THR A 53 -19.78 -1.52 -16.49
N ASP A 54 -18.64 -1.61 -15.81
CA ASP A 54 -18.18 -2.83 -15.12
C ASP A 54 -17.62 -2.52 -13.73
N LEU A 55 -18.50 -2.55 -12.72
CA LEU A 55 -18.13 -2.31 -11.32
C LEU A 55 -17.23 -3.42 -10.76
N VAL A 56 -17.39 -4.67 -11.21
CA VAL A 56 -16.65 -5.82 -10.66
C VAL A 56 -15.21 -5.82 -11.17
N GLY A 57 -15.03 -5.60 -12.49
CA GLY A 57 -13.73 -5.43 -13.11
C GLY A 57 -13.00 -4.21 -12.56
N ALA A 58 -13.67 -3.06 -12.49
CA ALA A 58 -13.09 -1.82 -11.96
C ALA A 58 -12.63 -1.98 -10.50
N ARG A 59 -13.44 -2.58 -9.63
CA ARG A 59 -13.04 -2.87 -8.24
C ARG A 59 -11.81 -3.76 -8.18
N SER A 60 -11.78 -4.81 -8.99
CA SER A 60 -10.65 -5.75 -9.03
C SER A 60 -9.38 -5.05 -9.51
N LEU A 61 -9.48 -4.18 -10.51
CA LEU A 61 -8.38 -3.36 -11.01
C LEU A 61 -7.88 -2.38 -9.95
N CYS A 62 -8.76 -1.62 -9.29
CA CYS A 62 -8.34 -0.69 -8.23
C CYS A 62 -7.57 -1.39 -7.11
N ARG A 63 -8.01 -2.59 -6.70
CA ARG A 63 -7.28 -3.41 -5.72
C ARG A 63 -5.91 -3.86 -6.22
N LEU A 64 -5.81 -4.25 -7.49
CA LEU A 64 -4.53 -4.62 -8.09
C LEU A 64 -3.58 -3.42 -8.15
N LEU A 65 -4.09 -2.24 -8.54
CA LEU A 65 -3.33 -0.99 -8.58
C LEU A 65 -2.78 -0.62 -7.19
N ASP A 66 -3.58 -0.69 -6.13
CA ASP A 66 -3.11 -0.47 -4.75
C ASP A 66 -2.03 -1.49 -4.34
N SER A 67 -2.18 -2.76 -4.73
CA SER A 67 -1.19 -3.80 -4.42
C SER A 67 0.11 -3.73 -5.24
N SER A 68 0.08 -3.06 -6.41
CA SER A 68 1.19 -2.97 -7.34
C SER A 68 2.30 -2.01 -6.89
N GLY A 69 2.06 -1.22 -5.84
CA GLY A 69 3.03 -0.27 -5.29
C GLY A 69 3.10 1.06 -6.06
N VAL A 70 2.08 1.37 -6.87
CA VAL A 70 1.92 2.67 -7.54
C VAL A 70 1.62 3.74 -6.49
N ASP A 71 2.51 4.73 -6.38
CA ASP A 71 2.41 5.82 -5.41
C ASP A 71 1.57 7.01 -5.91
N VAL A 72 0.60 6.71 -6.77
CA VAL A 72 -0.21 7.68 -7.50
C VAL A 72 -1.67 7.47 -7.08
N PRO A 73 -2.45 8.52 -6.76
CA PRO A 73 -3.84 8.38 -6.35
C PRO A 73 -4.69 7.71 -7.41
N VAL A 74 -5.56 6.79 -6.97
CA VAL A 74 -6.52 6.06 -7.80
C VAL A 74 -7.91 6.63 -7.56
N VAL A 75 -8.53 7.14 -8.61
CA VAL A 75 -9.86 7.75 -8.60
C VAL A 75 -10.81 6.89 -9.42
N ALA A 76 -11.94 6.48 -8.86
CA ALA A 76 -12.97 5.75 -9.61
C ALA A 76 -14.02 6.72 -10.17
N VAL A 77 -14.35 6.58 -11.46
CA VAL A 77 -15.51 7.23 -12.06
C VAL A 77 -16.68 6.26 -12.02
N VAL A 78 -17.70 6.58 -11.22
CA VAL A 78 -18.82 5.69 -10.91
C VAL A 78 -20.13 6.40 -11.21
N THR A 79 -21.13 5.70 -11.75
CA THR A 79 -22.48 6.27 -11.90
C THR A 79 -23.17 6.42 -10.54
N GLU A 80 -24.19 7.28 -10.45
CA GLU A 80 -24.96 7.45 -9.21
C GLU A 80 -25.54 6.13 -8.69
N GLY A 81 -26.10 5.30 -9.58
CA GLY A 81 -26.60 3.96 -9.23
C GLY A 81 -25.50 2.97 -8.85
N GLY A 82 -24.26 3.17 -9.31
CA GLY A 82 -23.11 2.32 -8.99
C GLY A 82 -22.52 2.61 -7.61
N LEU A 83 -22.80 3.77 -7.00
CA LEU A 83 -22.28 4.14 -5.68
C LEU A 83 -22.60 3.12 -4.59
N VAL A 84 -23.75 2.43 -4.68
CA VAL A 84 -24.15 1.37 -3.73
C VAL A 84 -23.15 0.22 -3.65
N ALA A 85 -22.39 -0.02 -4.73
CA ALA A 85 -21.37 -1.06 -4.78
C ALA A 85 -20.02 -0.61 -4.20
N VAL A 86 -19.84 0.70 -3.98
CA VAL A 86 -18.56 1.27 -3.55
C VAL A 86 -18.44 1.19 -2.03
N ASN A 87 -17.33 0.62 -1.57
CA ASN A 87 -16.99 0.47 -0.16
C ASN A 87 -15.46 0.43 0.01
N SER A 88 -14.99 0.21 1.24
CA SER A 88 -13.55 0.16 1.55
C SER A 88 -12.76 -0.86 0.73
N ASP A 89 -13.40 -1.93 0.24
CA ASP A 89 -12.71 -2.97 -0.52
C ASP A 89 -12.25 -2.50 -1.89
N TRP A 90 -12.77 -1.37 -2.39
CA TRP A 90 -12.32 -0.78 -3.66
C TRP A 90 -10.92 -0.19 -3.58
N SER A 91 -10.46 0.21 -2.39
CA SER A 91 -9.11 0.77 -2.19
C SER A 91 -8.81 1.96 -3.12
N VAL A 92 -9.77 2.89 -3.27
CA VAL A 92 -9.66 4.12 -4.06
C VAL A 92 -9.51 5.36 -3.17
N ASP A 93 -8.85 6.40 -3.67
CA ASP A 93 -8.57 7.65 -2.94
C ASP A 93 -9.66 8.72 -3.10
N GLU A 94 -10.48 8.61 -4.16
CA GLU A 94 -11.58 9.53 -4.49
C GLU A 94 -12.58 8.87 -5.44
N ILE A 95 -13.82 9.37 -5.44
CA ILE A 95 -14.86 8.94 -6.38
C ILE A 95 -15.40 10.19 -7.10
N LEU A 96 -15.53 10.10 -8.42
CA LEU A 96 -16.15 11.12 -9.24
C LEU A 96 -17.38 10.56 -9.95
N LEU A 97 -18.40 11.41 -10.12
CA LEU A 97 -19.53 11.10 -10.97
C LEU A 97 -19.26 11.62 -12.39
N PRO A 98 -19.74 10.96 -13.44
CA PRO A 98 -19.55 11.41 -14.83
C PRO A 98 -20.11 12.81 -15.09
N ASN A 99 -21.13 13.22 -14.32
CA ASN A 99 -21.80 14.50 -14.43
C ASN A 99 -21.24 15.58 -13.46
N SER A 100 -20.16 15.30 -12.73
CA SER A 100 -19.49 16.32 -11.90
C SER A 100 -18.98 17.47 -12.76
N GLY A 101 -19.24 18.71 -12.32
CA GLY A 101 -18.87 19.90 -13.08
C GLY A 101 -17.36 20.16 -13.10
N PRO A 102 -16.82 20.95 -14.06
CA PRO A 102 -15.39 21.19 -14.20
C PRO A 102 -14.71 21.75 -12.95
N ALA A 103 -15.33 22.71 -12.27
CA ALA A 103 -14.78 23.29 -11.05
C ALA A 103 -14.66 22.26 -9.90
N GLU A 104 -15.64 21.35 -9.80
CA GLU A 104 -15.63 20.29 -8.78
C GLU A 104 -14.56 19.23 -9.10
N VAL A 105 -14.50 18.80 -10.36
CA VAL A 105 -13.48 17.83 -10.82
C VAL A 105 -12.08 18.39 -10.60
N ASP A 106 -11.78 19.61 -11.06
CA ASP A 106 -10.48 20.24 -10.86
C ASP A 106 -10.12 20.36 -9.37
N ALA A 107 -11.06 20.79 -8.52
CA ALA A 107 -10.82 20.90 -7.08
C ALA A 107 -10.52 19.53 -6.45
N ARG A 108 -11.30 18.50 -6.77
CA ARG A 108 -11.11 17.15 -6.22
C ARG A 108 -9.82 16.50 -6.72
N LEU A 109 -9.46 16.68 -8.00
CA LEU A 109 -8.19 16.20 -8.55
C LEU A 109 -7.00 16.89 -7.87
N ARG A 110 -7.06 18.20 -7.65
CA ARG A 110 -6.02 18.91 -6.88
C ARG A 110 -5.93 18.41 -5.44
N LEU A 111 -7.06 18.15 -4.78
CA LEU A 111 -7.10 17.64 -3.41
C LEU A 111 -6.61 16.20 -3.30
N VAL A 112 -6.96 15.30 -4.22
CA VAL A 112 -6.52 13.91 -4.16
C VAL A 112 -5.03 13.79 -4.48
N ARG A 113 -4.52 14.56 -5.45
CA ARG A 113 -3.09 14.67 -5.73
C ARG A 113 -2.35 15.20 -4.51
N SER A 114 -2.90 16.23 -3.85
CA SER A 114 -2.30 16.73 -2.64
C SER A 114 -2.36 15.71 -1.51
N ARG A 115 -3.43 14.94 -1.30
CA ARG A 115 -3.52 13.95 -0.20
C ARG A 115 -2.43 12.88 -0.24
N ARG A 116 -2.07 12.37 -1.41
CA ARG A 116 -0.93 11.43 -1.55
C ARG A 116 0.43 12.11 -1.49
N GLY A 117 0.52 13.41 -1.79
CA GLY A 117 1.70 14.23 -1.51
C GLY A 117 1.73 14.90 -0.12
N ALA A 118 0.65 14.81 0.67
CA ALA A 118 0.42 15.58 1.90
C ALA A 118 0.36 14.70 3.15
N THR A 119 0.88 13.47 3.07
CA THR A 119 1.49 12.83 4.24
C THR A 119 2.78 13.55 4.61
N GLN A 120 2.67 14.84 4.98
CA GLN A 120 3.57 15.59 5.86
C GLN A 120 3.09 17.04 6.05
N PRO A 121 2.95 17.52 7.30
CA PRO A 121 3.41 18.86 7.64
C PRO A 121 4.95 18.84 7.61
N GLY A 122 5.53 19.03 6.42
CA GLY A 122 6.98 19.12 6.21
C GLY A 122 7.49 18.47 4.92
N GLY A 123 7.32 19.14 3.77
CA GLY A 123 8.20 19.07 2.60
C GLY A 123 8.20 17.79 1.74
N ASP A 124 8.28 17.97 0.42
CA ASP A 124 8.68 16.94 -0.55
C ASP A 124 9.91 16.17 -0.05
N GLY A 125 9.79 14.85 0.13
CA GLY A 125 10.92 13.98 0.48
C GLY A 125 10.74 13.15 1.75
N ALA A 126 9.50 12.87 2.15
CA ALA A 126 9.26 12.13 3.36
C ALA A 126 8.51 10.81 3.18
N LEU A 127 9.14 9.74 3.64
CA LEU A 127 8.63 8.38 3.62
C LEU A 127 7.84 8.09 4.91
N GLN A 128 6.55 7.76 4.78
CA GLN A 128 5.70 7.35 5.90
C GLN A 128 5.36 5.84 5.86
N LEU A 129 5.62 5.13 6.95
CA LEU A 129 5.32 3.70 7.14
C LEU A 129 4.68 3.46 8.50
N GLY A 130 3.35 3.43 8.54
CA GLY A 130 2.60 3.36 9.79
C GLY A 130 2.87 4.59 10.65
N ASP A 131 3.33 4.36 11.89
CA ASP A 131 3.68 5.42 12.85
C ASP A 131 5.07 6.04 12.60
N LEU A 132 5.87 5.47 11.70
CA LEU A 132 7.20 5.96 11.35
C LEU A 132 7.11 6.96 10.19
N VAL A 133 7.68 8.15 10.38
CA VAL A 133 7.84 9.18 9.36
C VAL A 133 9.34 9.47 9.24
N ILE A 134 9.88 9.39 8.03
CA ILE A 134 11.27 9.72 7.71
C ILE A 134 11.23 10.91 6.76
N ASP A 135 11.94 11.98 7.08
CA ASP A 135 12.11 13.16 6.23
C ASP A 135 13.55 13.18 5.74
N GLU A 136 13.72 12.95 4.44
CA GLU A 136 15.03 12.88 3.79
C GLU A 136 15.66 14.26 3.61
N ALA A 137 14.84 15.30 3.42
CA ALA A 137 15.33 16.66 3.24
C ALA A 137 15.94 17.20 4.54
N THR A 138 15.32 16.88 5.68
CA THR A 138 15.80 17.33 7.00
C THR A 138 16.68 16.30 7.72
N TYR A 139 16.89 15.11 7.15
CA TYR A 139 17.58 13.99 7.80
C TYR A 139 16.98 13.64 9.18
N THR A 140 15.65 13.72 9.31
CA THR A 140 14.96 13.44 10.57
C THR A 140 14.04 12.24 10.45
N ALA A 141 13.90 11.48 11.54
CA ALA A 141 12.90 10.41 11.63
C ALA A 141 12.06 10.63 12.89
N ARG A 142 10.76 10.37 12.81
CA ARG A 142 9.80 10.46 13.91
C ARG A 142 9.01 9.17 14.02
N LEU A 143 8.77 8.72 15.24
CA LEU A 143 7.92 7.56 15.53
C LEU A 143 6.79 8.00 16.45
N LYS A 144 5.54 7.77 16.04
CA LYS A 144 4.33 8.28 16.74
C LYS A 144 4.43 9.80 17.00
N GLY A 145 4.96 10.54 16.01
CA GLY A 145 5.20 11.98 16.09
C GLY A 145 6.40 12.44 16.94
N ARG A 146 7.08 11.53 17.66
CA ARG A 146 8.26 11.85 18.48
C ARG A 146 9.56 11.70 17.67
N PRO A 147 10.47 12.69 17.67
CA PRO A 147 11.77 12.56 17.01
C PRO A 147 12.60 11.39 17.54
N LEU A 148 13.22 10.65 16.64
CA LEU A 148 14.24 9.64 16.93
C LEU A 148 15.62 10.31 16.87
N ASP A 149 16.39 10.22 17.95
CA ASP A 149 17.78 10.68 17.99
C ASP A 149 18.68 9.68 17.26
N LEU A 150 18.79 9.77 15.94
CA LEU A 150 19.57 8.87 15.09
C LEU A 150 20.91 9.52 14.69
N THR A 151 21.98 8.72 14.69
CA THR A 151 23.20 9.11 13.98
C THR A 151 22.98 9.04 12.47
N TYR A 152 23.82 9.72 11.69
CA TYR A 152 23.71 9.74 10.23
C TYR A 152 23.61 8.34 9.59
N LYS A 153 24.45 7.38 10.01
CA LYS A 153 24.41 6.02 9.44
C LYS A 153 23.25 5.17 9.95
N GLU A 154 22.74 5.43 11.16
CA GLU A 154 21.49 4.80 11.62
C GLU A 154 20.29 5.31 10.83
N PHE A 155 20.26 6.61 10.56
CA PHE A 155 19.25 7.23 9.70
C PHE A 155 19.29 6.66 8.28
N GLU A 156 20.46 6.67 7.62
CA GLU A 156 20.60 6.15 6.25
C GLU A 156 20.23 4.67 6.16
N LEU A 157 20.60 3.85 7.16
CA LEU A 157 20.21 2.44 7.21
C LEU A 157 18.69 2.27 7.37
N LEU A 158 18.07 3.05 8.26
CA LEU A 158 16.61 3.03 8.45
C LEU A 158 15.89 3.45 7.17
N LYS A 159 16.31 4.56 6.57
CA LYS A 159 15.80 5.09 5.30
C LYS A 159 15.87 4.04 4.19
N TYR A 160 17.05 3.47 3.97
CA TYR A 160 17.27 2.51 2.90
C TYR A 160 16.39 1.26 3.05
N LEU A 161 16.29 0.72 4.27
CA LEU A 161 15.42 -0.42 4.56
C LEU A 161 13.94 -0.08 4.39
N ALA A 162 13.52 1.11 4.85
CA ALA A 162 12.15 1.59 4.78
C ALA A 162 11.70 1.85 3.33
N GLN A 163 12.52 2.51 2.51
CA GLN A 163 12.25 2.76 1.09
C GLN A 163 11.99 1.44 0.32
N HIS A 164 12.64 0.36 0.76
CA HIS A 164 12.53 -0.97 0.18
C HIS A 164 11.75 -1.95 1.07
N ALA A 165 10.73 -1.46 1.79
CA ALA A 165 10.00 -2.26 2.77
C ALA A 165 9.41 -3.55 2.18
N GLY A 166 9.67 -4.67 2.86
CA GLY A 166 9.32 -6.02 2.41
C GLY A 166 10.48 -6.78 1.75
N ARG A 167 11.46 -6.09 1.16
CA ARG A 167 12.63 -6.71 0.52
C ARG A 167 13.69 -7.10 1.55
N VAL A 168 14.31 -8.26 1.36
CA VAL A 168 15.43 -8.74 2.17
C VAL A 168 16.75 -8.31 1.52
N PHE A 169 17.64 -7.73 2.33
CA PHE A 169 19.00 -7.41 1.92
C PHE A 169 20.01 -8.19 2.75
N THR A 170 21.06 -8.66 2.08
CA THR A 170 22.20 -9.26 2.77
C THR A 170 23.01 -8.20 3.50
N ARG A 171 23.80 -8.61 4.49
CA ARG A 171 24.68 -7.68 5.22
C ARG A 171 25.71 -7.01 4.31
N ALA A 172 26.22 -7.75 3.32
CA ALA A 172 27.17 -7.20 2.35
C ALA A 172 26.51 -6.12 1.48
N GLN A 173 25.27 -6.36 1.01
CA GLN A 173 24.51 -5.36 0.27
C GLN A 173 24.23 -4.12 1.12
N LEU A 174 23.74 -4.28 2.35
CA LEU A 174 23.48 -3.13 3.23
C LEU A 174 24.74 -2.34 3.54
N LEU A 175 25.87 -3.03 3.71
CA LEU A 175 27.15 -2.37 3.92
C LEU A 175 27.52 -1.50 2.72
N GLN A 176 27.44 -2.07 1.52
CA GLN A 176 27.78 -1.38 0.27
C GLN A 176 26.86 -0.20 -0.02
N GLU A 177 25.54 -0.37 0.13
CA GLU A 177 24.56 0.65 -0.23
C GLU A 177 24.52 1.81 0.77
N VAL A 178 24.75 1.54 2.06
CA VAL A 178 24.66 2.57 3.11
C VAL A 178 26.02 3.19 3.46
N TRP A 179 27.12 2.42 3.35
CA TRP A 179 28.47 2.92 3.64
C TRP A 179 29.30 3.24 2.39
N GLY A 180 28.93 2.72 1.22
CA GLY A 180 29.67 2.88 -0.03
C GLY A 180 30.66 1.76 -0.31
N TYR A 181 31.05 1.61 -1.58
CA TYR A 181 31.96 0.57 -2.07
C TYR A 181 33.37 0.67 -1.49
N ASP A 182 33.81 1.87 -1.10
CA ASP A 182 35.16 2.13 -0.59
C ASP A 182 35.28 1.95 0.94
N PHE A 183 34.23 1.47 1.61
CA PHE A 183 34.25 1.26 3.06
C PHE A 183 34.93 -0.06 3.43
N PHE A 184 36.12 0.02 4.04
CA PHE A 184 36.92 -1.14 4.45
C PHE A 184 36.45 -1.86 5.74
N GLY A 185 35.20 -1.65 6.17
CA GLY A 185 34.65 -2.32 7.35
C GLY A 185 34.04 -3.69 7.08
N GLY A 186 33.84 -4.50 8.12
CA GLY A 186 33.18 -5.79 8.00
C GLY A 186 31.64 -5.72 8.08
N THR A 187 30.96 -6.77 7.62
CA THR A 187 29.49 -6.90 7.69
C THR A 187 28.91 -6.82 9.10
N ARG A 188 29.74 -7.04 10.14
CA ARG A 188 29.36 -6.83 11.56
C ARG A 188 28.99 -5.38 11.88
N THR A 189 29.48 -4.41 11.10
CA THR A 189 29.10 -3.01 11.26
C THR A 189 27.60 -2.83 11.09
N VAL A 190 27.00 -3.51 10.11
CA VAL A 190 25.55 -3.48 9.88
C VAL A 190 24.81 -4.02 11.09
N ASP A 191 25.24 -5.16 11.64
CA ASP A 191 24.59 -5.78 12.80
C ASP A 191 24.57 -4.85 14.03
N VAL A 192 25.68 -4.14 14.27
CA VAL A 192 25.78 -3.16 15.36
C VAL A 192 24.80 -2.00 15.16
N HIS A 193 24.69 -1.46 13.95
CA HIS A 193 23.77 -0.36 13.66
C HIS A 193 22.31 -0.82 13.73
N VAL A 194 21.98 -2.01 13.25
CA VAL A 194 20.63 -2.59 13.41
C VAL A 194 20.27 -2.73 14.88
N ARG A 195 21.19 -3.23 15.72
CA ARG A 195 20.95 -3.37 17.16
C ARG A 195 20.68 -2.01 17.82
N ARG A 196 21.47 -0.99 17.52
CA ARG A 196 21.27 0.37 18.06
C ARG A 196 19.97 0.98 17.57
N LEU A 197 19.67 0.82 16.29
CA LEU A 197 18.44 1.32 15.68
C LEU A 197 17.19 0.69 16.33
N ARG A 198 17.20 -0.63 16.56
CA ARG A 198 16.12 -1.30 17.32
C ARG A 198 15.96 -0.75 18.73
N ALA A 199 17.07 -0.53 19.44
CA ALA A 199 17.01 0.06 20.78
C ALA A 199 16.39 1.47 20.76
N LYS A 200 16.66 2.28 19.72
CA LYS A 200 16.09 3.62 19.55
C LYS A 200 14.62 3.60 19.10
N LEU A 201 14.20 2.60 18.33
CA LEU A 201 12.80 2.37 17.96
C LEU A 201 11.95 1.91 19.16
N GLY A 202 12.58 1.23 20.11
CA GLY A 202 11.93 0.71 21.31
C GLY A 202 11.25 -0.66 21.09
N PRO A 203 10.85 -1.33 22.18
CA PRO A 203 10.41 -2.73 22.15
C PRO A 203 9.12 -2.96 21.35
N GLU A 204 8.25 -1.95 21.28
CA GLU A 204 7.02 -2.01 20.47
C GLU A 204 7.29 -2.01 18.96
N HIS A 205 8.43 -1.46 18.52
CA HIS A 205 8.71 -1.17 17.11
C HIS A 205 10.03 -1.77 16.61
N GLU A 206 10.81 -2.44 17.46
CA GLU A 206 12.06 -3.09 17.03
C GLU A 206 11.84 -4.17 15.96
N ALA A 207 10.63 -4.75 15.94
CA ALA A 207 10.18 -5.71 14.94
C ALA A 207 9.96 -5.10 13.55
N LEU A 208 9.87 -3.76 13.43
CA LEU A 208 9.87 -3.08 12.13
C LEU A 208 11.12 -3.40 11.32
N ILE A 209 12.22 -3.76 11.98
CA ILE A 209 13.40 -4.30 11.30
C ILE A 209 13.42 -5.80 11.58
N GLY A 210 13.10 -6.61 10.58
CA GLY A 210 13.09 -8.07 10.68
C GLY A 210 14.46 -8.67 10.39
N THR A 211 14.82 -9.71 11.12
CA THR A 211 16.02 -10.53 10.82
C THR A 211 15.61 -11.75 10.01
N VAL A 212 16.25 -11.96 8.86
CA VAL A 212 16.21 -13.24 8.14
C VAL A 212 17.49 -14.00 8.46
N ARG A 213 17.36 -15.08 9.23
CA ARG A 213 18.51 -15.86 9.74
C ARG A 213 19.41 -16.28 8.59
N ASN A 214 20.72 -16.14 8.77
CA ASN A 214 21.77 -16.44 7.79
C ASN A 214 21.73 -15.62 6.48
N VAL A 215 20.79 -14.68 6.32
CA VAL A 215 20.68 -13.84 5.11
C VAL A 215 20.99 -12.38 5.44
N GLY A 216 20.16 -11.74 6.26
CA GLY A 216 20.30 -10.32 6.58
C GLY A 216 19.04 -9.70 7.16
N TYR A 217 18.67 -8.53 6.67
CA TYR A 217 17.63 -7.69 7.28
C TYR A 217 16.60 -7.22 6.25
N LYS A 218 15.41 -6.92 6.74
CA LYS A 218 14.33 -6.28 5.98
C LYS A 218 13.57 -5.30 6.85
N PHE A 219 12.94 -4.30 6.24
CA PHE A 219 11.88 -3.56 6.92
C PHE A 219 10.56 -4.32 6.79
N VAL A 220 9.87 -4.54 7.91
CA VAL A 220 8.55 -5.17 7.98
C VAL A 220 7.52 -4.08 7.91
N ARG A 221 6.65 -4.11 6.90
CA ARG A 221 5.54 -3.16 6.82
C ARG A 221 4.58 -3.41 7.99
N PRO A 222 4.28 -2.38 8.82
CA PRO A 222 3.23 -2.53 9.82
C PRO A 222 1.90 -2.82 9.12
N PRO A 223 1.03 -3.66 9.71
CA PRO A 223 -0.29 -3.93 9.15
C PRO A 223 -1.06 -2.61 9.03
N ARG A 224 -1.63 -2.34 7.85
CA ARG A 224 -2.50 -1.16 7.67
C ARG A 224 -3.65 -1.25 8.69
N PRO A 225 -3.97 -0.18 9.45
CA PRO A 225 -5.12 -0.18 10.36
C PRO A 225 -6.37 -0.46 9.53
N GLY A 226 -6.97 -1.65 9.73
CA GLY A 226 -8.07 -2.18 8.91
C GLY A 226 -7.88 -3.63 8.44
N SER A 227 -6.66 -4.18 8.49
CA SER A 227 -6.39 -5.58 8.12
C SER A 227 -6.35 -6.52 9.34
N SER A 228 -7.39 -6.52 10.18
CA SER A 228 -7.58 -7.62 11.14
C SER A 228 -8.12 -8.84 10.38
N ARG A 229 -7.21 -9.61 9.78
CA ARG A 229 -7.51 -11.00 9.48
C ARG A 229 -7.69 -11.69 10.83
N ARG A 230 -8.94 -11.96 11.23
CA ARG A 230 -9.22 -12.84 12.37
C ARG A 230 -8.43 -14.14 12.14
N PRO A 231 -7.71 -14.67 13.15
CA PRO A 231 -7.16 -16.01 13.04
C PRO A 231 -8.32 -16.94 12.71
N ALA A 232 -8.15 -17.78 11.68
CA ALA A 232 -9.12 -18.81 11.36
C ALA A 232 -9.32 -19.66 12.62
N GLU A 233 -10.54 -19.68 13.16
CA GLU A 233 -10.92 -20.59 14.23
C GLU A 233 -10.61 -22.01 13.75
N MET A 234 -9.73 -22.64 14.50
CA MET A 234 -9.37 -24.04 14.41
C MET A 234 -10.65 -24.82 14.72
N VAL A 235 -11.23 -25.47 13.72
CA VAL A 235 -12.36 -26.37 13.93
C VAL A 235 -11.81 -27.57 14.70
N GLU A 236 -12.18 -27.67 15.97
CA GLU A 236 -12.03 -28.88 16.77
C GLU A 236 -12.86 -29.97 16.09
N VAL A 237 -12.17 -30.98 15.56
CA VAL A 237 -12.78 -32.21 15.07
C VAL A 237 -13.07 -33.04 16.31
N ASP A 238 -14.32 -32.97 16.78
CA ASP A 238 -14.79 -33.80 17.88
C ASP A 238 -14.87 -35.26 17.40
N GLU A 239 -14.22 -36.14 18.14
CA GLU A 239 -14.16 -37.58 17.92
C GLU A 239 -15.55 -38.20 18.05
N ILE A 240 -16.14 -38.63 16.93
CA ILE A 240 -17.24 -39.62 16.98
C ILE A 240 -16.57 -40.98 17.13
N SER A 241 -16.39 -41.41 18.38
CA SER A 241 -16.10 -42.80 18.74
C SER A 241 -17.29 -43.41 19.47
N ASP A 242 -17.78 -44.50 18.89
CA ASP A 242 -18.49 -45.63 19.49
C ASP A 242 -19.77 -45.41 20.28
N SER A 243 -20.89 -45.72 19.60
CA SER A 243 -22.00 -46.48 20.19
C SER A 243 -22.75 -47.25 19.10
N VAL A 244 -22.12 -48.33 18.59
CA VAL A 244 -22.82 -49.39 17.86
C VAL A 244 -22.67 -50.69 18.67
N HIS A 245 -23.62 -50.91 19.57
CA HIS A 245 -24.04 -52.17 20.21
C HIS A 245 -25.04 -51.70 21.27
N VAL A 246 -26.35 -51.96 21.22
CA VAL A 246 -27.00 -53.26 21.35
C VAL A 246 -28.46 -53.07 20.93
N LEU A 247 -28.89 -53.74 19.87
CA LEU A 247 -30.28 -54.16 19.68
C LEU A 247 -30.27 -55.48 18.90
N ASP A 248 -29.99 -56.57 19.61
CA ASP A 248 -30.66 -57.82 19.29
C ASP A 248 -30.84 -58.64 20.57
N GLU A 249 -31.92 -59.42 20.58
CA GLU A 249 -32.45 -60.28 21.65
C GLU A 249 -33.49 -59.69 22.63
N ARG A 250 -34.73 -60.12 22.37
CA ARG A 250 -35.85 -60.45 23.30
C ARG A 250 -37.09 -59.56 23.20
N LEU A 251 -37.79 -59.76 22.07
CA LEU A 251 -39.24 -59.87 22.07
C LEU A 251 -39.67 -61.05 22.96
N ILE A 252 -40.15 -60.71 24.16
CA ILE A 252 -41.44 -61.12 24.71
C ILE A 252 -41.85 -62.59 24.45
N ALA A 253 -41.60 -63.43 25.44
CA ALA A 253 -42.53 -64.51 25.77
C ALA A 253 -43.52 -63.98 26.82
N ARG A 254 -44.73 -63.65 26.39
CA ARG A 254 -46.01 -63.85 27.08
C ARG A 254 -47.17 -63.32 26.24
#